data_AF-A0A662XQD1-F1
#
_entry.id   AF-A0A662XQD1-F1
#
_cell.length_a   1.000
_cell.length_b   1.000
_cell.length_c   1.000
_cell.angle_alpha   90.00
_cell.angle_beta   90.00
_cell.angle_gamma   90.00
#
_symmetry.space_group_name_H-M   'P 1'
#
loop_
_entity.id
_entity.type
_entity.pdbx_description
1 polymer ?
#
loop_
_entity_poly.entity_id
_entity_poly.type
_entity_poly.pdbx_seq_one_letter_code
_entity_poly.pdbx_strand_id
1 'polypeptide(L)'
;MLRSALIPDSTLPSALENPREPKKKKQKTMAGSDSSDVVVEEAVALFYATFKQHQAVPREALTIACAPGRVNLIGEHTDYNDGFVCPLALDKTTVVVGIRAPQDDAATTQLASASFPGEVLSFAADSVEQLEKTQPSWGNYPKGVTAVYLKHLQRKAPLGVHAAVVSRVPFGSGLSSSAALEVGYATFLESLFELQGISPIQKALLCQQAEHEYCNVPCGIMDQFISSCGQKD
;
A
#
# COMPACT_ATOMS: atom_id res chain seq x y z
N MET A 1 -12.28 -46.69 15.23
CA MET A 1 -13.05 -45.94 14.22
C MET A 1 -12.21 -44.74 13.78
N LEU A 2 -11.59 -44.63 12.61
CA LEU A 2 -11.28 -45.56 11.50
C LEU A 2 -10.05 -44.93 10.78
N ARG A 3 -8.84 -45.27 11.23
CA ARG A 3 -7.68 -45.84 10.51
C ARG A 3 -7.68 -45.83 8.96
N SER A 4 -6.57 -45.29 8.42
CA SER A 4 -5.65 -45.82 7.38
C SER A 4 -6.08 -47.03 6.52
N ALA A 5 -5.91 -46.90 5.19
CA ALA A 5 -5.52 -47.96 4.24
C ALA A 5 -5.07 -47.28 2.92
N LEU A 6 -3.79 -47.35 2.52
CA LEU A 6 -3.13 -48.37 1.69
C LEU A 6 -3.52 -48.37 0.19
N ILE A 7 -2.49 -48.15 -0.63
CA ILE A 7 -2.40 -48.22 -2.09
C ILE A 7 -2.49 -49.68 -2.57
N PRO A 8 -2.92 -49.93 -3.83
CA PRO A 8 -2.10 -50.79 -4.68
C PRO A 8 -1.83 -50.19 -6.09
N ASP A 9 -0.70 -50.64 -6.59
CA ASP A 9 0.02 -50.29 -7.81
C ASP A 9 -0.62 -50.88 -9.09
N SER A 10 -0.48 -50.19 -10.22
CA SER A 10 0.06 -50.75 -11.48
C SER A 10 -0.40 -50.01 -12.76
N THR A 11 0.58 -49.91 -13.67
CA THR A 11 0.51 -49.68 -15.14
C THR A 11 0.54 -48.24 -15.68
N LEU A 12 1.73 -47.85 -16.14
CA LEU A 12 1.98 -46.83 -17.17
C LEU A 12 1.44 -47.30 -18.54
N PRO A 13 1.07 -46.37 -19.45
CA PRO A 13 2.01 -46.04 -20.52
C PRO A 13 2.14 -44.53 -20.81
N SER A 14 3.27 -44.20 -21.43
CA SER A 14 3.72 -42.88 -21.85
C SER A 14 2.78 -42.20 -22.86
N ALA A 15 2.54 -40.90 -22.66
CA ALA A 15 2.28 -39.97 -23.75
C ALA A 15 2.81 -38.58 -23.36
N LEU A 16 3.73 -38.09 -24.17
CA LEU A 16 4.28 -36.75 -24.16
C LEU A 16 3.17 -35.74 -24.50
N GLU A 17 2.91 -34.76 -23.64
CA GLU A 17 2.30 -33.50 -24.06
C GLU A 17 2.59 -32.38 -23.04
N ASN A 18 3.34 -31.38 -23.49
CA ASN A 18 3.67 -30.16 -22.74
C ASN A 18 2.42 -29.28 -22.54
N PRO A 19 2.02 -28.93 -21.31
CA PRO A 19 1.03 -27.88 -21.10
C PRO A 19 1.73 -26.51 -21.10
N ARG A 20 1.32 -25.70 -22.08
CA ARG A 20 1.69 -24.31 -22.36
C ARG A 20 1.70 -23.42 -21.12
N GLU A 21 2.69 -22.53 -21.05
CA GLU A 21 2.76 -21.41 -20.11
C GLU A 21 1.44 -20.61 -20.05
N PRO A 22 1.00 -20.17 -18.86
CA PRO A 22 -0.16 -19.29 -18.75
C PRO A 22 0.20 -17.89 -19.25
N LYS A 23 -0.42 -17.49 -20.36
CA LYS A 23 -0.40 -16.12 -20.88
C LYS A 23 -0.90 -15.15 -19.80
N LYS A 24 -0.05 -14.22 -19.36
CA LYS A 24 -0.43 -13.07 -18.52
C LYS A 24 -1.58 -12.30 -19.19
N LYS A 25 -2.80 -12.43 -18.67
CA LYS A 25 -3.92 -11.54 -19.02
C LYS A 25 -3.61 -10.16 -18.42
N LYS A 26 -3.20 -9.21 -19.25
CA LYS A 26 -3.22 -7.78 -18.90
C LYS A 26 -4.68 -7.40 -18.68
N GLN A 27 -5.05 -7.19 -17.43
CA GLN A 27 -6.34 -6.62 -17.06
C GLN A 27 -6.28 -5.14 -17.47
N LYS A 28 -7.03 -4.82 -18.53
CA LYS A 28 -7.14 -3.47 -19.08
C LYS A 28 -8.23 -2.77 -18.28
N THR A 29 -7.87 -1.86 -17.39
CA THR A 29 -8.80 -0.92 -16.73
C THR A 29 -8.69 0.42 -17.47
N MET A 30 -9.79 0.85 -18.11
CA MET A 30 -9.94 2.20 -18.65
C MET A 30 -11.39 2.66 -18.44
N ALA A 31 -11.56 3.75 -17.68
CA ALA A 31 -12.48 4.87 -17.91
C ALA A 31 -12.82 5.56 -16.58
N GLY A 32 -11.96 6.53 -16.24
CA GLY A 32 -12.07 7.55 -15.18
C GLY A 32 -10.94 8.58 -15.34
N SER A 33 -10.38 8.72 -16.54
CA SER A 33 -8.94 8.95 -16.77
C SER A 33 -8.45 10.38 -16.51
N ASP A 34 -9.26 11.42 -16.72
CA ASP A 34 -8.69 12.78 -16.75
C ASP A 34 -8.23 13.32 -15.38
N SER A 35 -8.90 13.00 -14.27
CA SER A 35 -8.49 13.52 -12.96
C SER A 35 -7.38 12.69 -12.31
N SER A 36 -7.41 11.37 -12.47
CA SER A 36 -6.42 10.48 -11.86
C SER A 36 -5.07 10.56 -12.58
N ASP A 37 -5.07 10.67 -13.91
CA ASP A 37 -3.85 10.80 -14.69
C ASP A 37 -3.12 12.11 -14.34
N VAL A 38 -3.85 13.21 -14.10
CA VAL A 38 -3.25 14.48 -13.66
C VAL A 38 -2.55 14.35 -12.31
N VAL A 39 -3.15 13.64 -11.34
CA VAL A 39 -2.55 13.46 -10.01
C VAL A 39 -1.30 12.57 -10.08
N VAL A 40 -1.33 11.55 -10.96
CA VAL A 40 -0.16 10.70 -11.21
C VAL A 40 0.98 11.53 -11.81
N GLU A 41 0.71 12.34 -12.82
CA GLU A 41 1.75 13.17 -13.44
C GLU A 41 2.29 14.24 -12.47
N GLU A 42 1.47 14.79 -11.58
CA GLU A 42 1.95 15.66 -10.49
C GLU A 42 2.88 14.92 -9.53
N ALA A 43 2.54 13.67 -9.16
CA ALA A 43 3.38 12.86 -8.29
C ALA A 43 4.70 12.46 -8.94
N VAL A 44 4.68 12.14 -10.24
CA VAL A 44 5.89 11.87 -11.04
C VAL A 44 6.77 13.13 -11.13
N ALA A 45 6.18 14.29 -11.40
CA ALA A 45 6.90 15.55 -11.46
C ALA A 45 7.53 15.90 -10.10
N LEU A 46 6.78 15.73 -9.00
CA LEU A 46 7.28 15.92 -7.64
C LEU A 46 8.45 14.98 -7.35
N PHE A 47 8.34 13.70 -7.72
CA PHE A 47 9.41 12.72 -7.53
C PHE A 47 10.72 13.17 -8.20
N TYR A 48 10.69 13.54 -9.48
CA TYR A 48 11.90 13.97 -10.19
C TYR A 48 12.43 15.34 -9.74
N ALA A 49 11.55 16.24 -9.28
CA ALA A 49 11.94 17.53 -8.73
C ALA A 49 12.69 17.37 -7.40
N THR A 50 12.24 16.45 -6.55
CA THR A 50 12.82 16.20 -5.24
C THR A 50 14.06 15.31 -5.33
N PHE A 51 13.98 14.17 -6.01
CA PHE A 51 15.07 13.19 -6.09
C PHE A 51 15.86 13.36 -7.39
N LYS A 52 16.59 14.47 -7.51
CA LYS A 52 17.34 14.83 -8.72
C LYS A 52 18.34 13.77 -9.17
N GLN A 53 18.88 12.98 -8.24
CA GLN A 53 19.75 11.84 -8.53
C GLN A 53 19.08 10.77 -9.39
N HIS A 54 17.74 10.72 -9.42
CA HIS A 54 16.94 9.73 -10.16
C HIS A 54 16.40 10.28 -11.48
N GLN A 55 16.81 11.46 -11.95
CA GLN A 55 16.31 12.06 -13.21
C GLN A 55 16.56 11.20 -14.46
N ALA A 56 17.57 10.34 -14.43
CA ALA A 56 17.86 9.41 -15.53
C ALA A 56 16.98 8.15 -15.50
N VAL A 57 16.24 7.90 -14.42
CA VAL A 57 15.34 6.74 -14.30
C VAL A 57 14.12 6.99 -15.19
N PRO A 58 13.82 6.11 -16.16
CA PRO A 58 12.66 6.29 -17.03
C PRO A 58 11.34 6.14 -16.25
N ARG A 59 10.28 6.82 -16.68
CA ARG A 59 8.97 6.83 -16.01
C ARG A 59 8.42 5.42 -15.82
N GLU A 60 8.66 4.53 -16.76
CA GLU A 60 8.19 3.13 -16.77
C GLU A 60 8.86 2.27 -15.70
N ALA A 61 9.99 2.73 -15.13
CA ALA A 61 10.66 2.07 -14.02
C ALA A 61 10.12 2.51 -12.65
N LEU A 62 9.30 3.57 -12.59
CA LEU A 62 8.66 4.00 -11.36
C LEU A 62 7.49 3.06 -11.03
N THR A 63 7.37 2.68 -9.76
CA THR A 63 6.16 2.03 -9.26
C THR A 63 5.17 3.11 -8.85
N ILE A 64 3.92 2.96 -9.29
CA ILE A 64 2.82 3.88 -9.03
C ILE A 64 1.71 3.10 -8.37
N ALA A 65 1.24 3.55 -7.22
CA ALA A 65 0.06 3.01 -6.55
C ALA A 65 -0.88 4.13 -6.14
N CYS A 66 -2.16 3.80 -6.00
CA CYS A 66 -3.16 4.72 -5.49
C CYS A 66 -4.12 4.00 -4.55
N ALA A 67 -4.67 4.75 -3.60
CA ALA A 67 -5.80 4.30 -2.80
C ALA A 67 -6.82 5.44 -2.61
N PRO A 68 -8.13 5.13 -2.64
CA PRO A 68 -9.19 6.11 -2.51
C PRO A 68 -9.38 6.53 -1.04
N GLY A 69 -9.83 7.75 -0.83
CA GLY A 69 -10.53 8.12 0.40
C GLY A 69 -11.91 7.47 0.45
N ARG A 70 -12.62 7.64 1.56
CA ARG A 70 -13.98 7.09 1.73
C ARG A 70 -14.90 8.08 2.40
N VAL A 71 -16.20 7.94 2.14
CA VAL A 71 -17.25 8.56 2.93
C VAL A 71 -18.10 7.47 3.57
N ASN A 72 -18.60 7.70 4.77
CA ASN A 72 -19.58 6.81 5.37
C ASN A 72 -20.98 7.36 5.13
N LEU A 73 -21.91 6.53 4.66
CA LEU A 73 -23.29 6.96 4.42
C LEU A 73 -24.13 6.85 5.70
N ILE A 74 -23.92 5.79 6.48
CA ILE A 74 -24.59 5.53 7.77
C ILE A 74 -23.77 4.54 8.62
N GLY A 75 -23.95 4.60 9.95
CA GLY A 75 -23.29 3.69 10.90
C GLY A 75 -22.07 4.27 11.59
N GLU A 76 -21.95 5.59 11.67
CA GLU A 76 -20.87 6.24 12.44
C GLU A 76 -20.79 5.72 13.88
N HIS A 77 -19.57 5.57 14.38
CA HIS A 77 -19.28 5.11 15.74
C HIS A 77 -19.74 3.68 16.08
N THR A 78 -20.11 2.88 15.08
CA THR A 78 -20.56 1.49 15.29
C THR A 78 -19.48 0.46 14.97
N ASP A 79 -18.49 0.80 14.14
CA ASP A 79 -17.46 -0.12 13.66
C ASP A 79 -16.53 -0.64 14.77
N TYR A 80 -16.23 0.19 15.77
CA TYR A 80 -15.49 -0.24 16.97
C TYR A 80 -16.39 -0.79 18.09
N ASN A 81 -17.69 -0.94 17.82
CA ASN A 81 -18.70 -1.52 18.73
C ASN A 81 -19.38 -2.76 18.10
N ASP A 82 -18.72 -3.44 17.16
CA ASP A 82 -19.24 -4.60 16.43
C ASP A 82 -20.58 -4.36 15.70
N GLY A 83 -20.87 -3.11 15.31
CA GLY A 83 -22.05 -2.73 14.56
C GLY A 83 -21.82 -2.64 13.05
N PHE A 84 -22.91 -2.44 12.29
CA PHE A 84 -22.88 -2.36 10.84
C PHE A 84 -22.61 -0.93 10.33
N VAL A 85 -21.83 -0.84 9.26
CA VAL A 85 -21.51 0.42 8.56
C VAL A 85 -21.89 0.33 7.08
N CYS A 86 -22.18 1.47 6.44
CA CYS A 86 -22.42 1.57 5.01
C CYS A 86 -21.54 2.65 4.34
N PRO A 87 -20.24 2.38 4.19
CA PRO A 87 -19.30 3.30 3.56
C PRO A 87 -19.13 3.08 2.05
N LEU A 88 -18.61 4.11 1.39
CA LEU A 88 -18.34 4.15 -0.06
C LEU A 88 -16.96 4.77 -0.32
N ALA A 89 -16.17 4.15 -1.21
CA ALA A 89 -14.91 4.72 -1.70
C ALA A 89 -15.17 5.93 -2.63
N LEU A 90 -14.36 6.97 -2.52
CA LEU A 90 -14.47 8.18 -3.33
C LEU A 90 -13.51 8.16 -4.52
N ASP A 91 -13.84 8.93 -5.56
CA ASP A 91 -12.96 9.19 -6.70
C ASP A 91 -11.72 10.04 -6.33
N LYS A 92 -11.65 10.53 -5.09
CA LYS A 92 -10.49 11.26 -4.57
C LYS A 92 -9.47 10.27 -4.02
N THR A 93 -8.27 10.26 -4.58
CA THR A 93 -7.23 9.28 -4.23
C THR A 93 -5.96 9.94 -3.68
N THR A 94 -5.23 9.16 -2.88
CA THR A 94 -3.80 9.38 -2.61
C THR A 94 -3.00 8.54 -3.60
N VAL A 95 -2.03 9.15 -4.28
CA VAL A 95 -1.09 8.51 -5.20
C VAL A 95 0.30 8.52 -4.58
N VAL A 96 0.99 7.38 -4.67
CA VAL A 96 2.38 7.19 -4.26
C VAL A 96 3.18 6.74 -5.48
N VAL A 97 4.28 7.45 -5.77
CA VAL A 97 5.18 7.15 -6.90
C VAL A 97 6.60 7.07 -6.40
N GLY A 98 7.34 6.03 -6.79
CA GLY A 98 8.74 5.94 -6.38
C GLY A 98 9.45 4.67 -6.82
N ILE A 99 10.62 4.48 -6.23
CA ILE A 99 11.51 3.35 -6.47
C ILE A 99 12.11 2.86 -5.16
N ARG A 100 12.78 1.70 -5.21
CA ARG A 100 13.60 1.22 -4.09
C ARG A 100 14.73 2.20 -3.84
N ALA A 101 15.06 2.42 -2.57
CA ALA A 101 16.26 3.17 -2.22
C ALA A 101 17.50 2.47 -2.81
N PRO A 102 18.54 3.21 -3.18
CA PRO A 102 19.83 2.65 -3.60
C PRO A 102 20.35 1.61 -2.61
N GLN A 103 21.14 0.63 -3.08
CA GLN A 103 21.56 -0.49 -2.23
C GLN A 103 22.34 -0.06 -0.98
N ASP A 104 23.12 1.00 -1.09
CA ASP A 104 23.88 1.64 -0.01
C ASP A 104 23.01 2.42 0.98
N ASP A 105 21.77 2.75 0.62
CA ASP A 105 20.78 3.44 1.47
C ASP A 105 19.48 2.63 1.63
N ALA A 106 19.52 1.31 1.38
CA ALA A 106 18.33 0.47 1.35
C ALA A 106 17.60 0.39 2.71
N ALA A 107 18.30 0.72 3.80
CA ALA A 107 17.77 0.79 5.16
C ALA A 107 17.02 2.09 5.45
N THR A 108 16.97 3.06 4.53
CA THR A 108 16.33 4.35 4.73
C THR A 108 15.20 4.54 3.73
N THR A 109 14.09 5.09 4.21
CA THR A 109 13.02 5.62 3.37
C THR A 109 13.08 7.14 3.35
N GLN A 110 12.98 7.72 2.16
CA GLN A 110 12.84 9.15 1.92
C GLN A 110 11.52 9.44 1.20
N LEU A 111 10.66 10.29 1.78
CA LEU A 111 9.36 10.64 1.22
C LEU A 111 9.20 12.15 1.04
N ALA A 112 8.70 12.54 -0.14
CA ALA A 112 8.24 13.88 -0.44
C ALA A 112 6.70 13.91 -0.46
N SER A 113 6.09 15.03 -0.06
CA SER A 113 4.63 15.21 -0.15
C SER A 113 4.29 16.56 -0.77
N ALA A 114 3.37 16.60 -1.73
CA ALA A 114 2.88 17.85 -2.30
C ALA A 114 2.20 18.75 -1.25
N SER A 115 1.68 18.16 -0.18
CA SER A 115 1.04 18.89 0.92
C SER A 115 2.04 19.51 1.90
N PHE A 116 3.30 19.08 1.86
CA PHE A 116 4.40 19.57 2.71
C PHE A 116 5.61 19.90 1.82
N PRO A 117 5.49 20.93 0.96
CA PRO A 117 6.50 21.23 -0.04
C PRO A 117 7.82 21.68 0.60
N GLY A 118 8.94 21.19 0.05
CA GLY A 118 10.29 21.53 0.52
C GLY A 118 10.80 20.66 1.66
N GLU A 119 9.97 19.78 2.23
CA GLU A 119 10.37 18.83 3.26
C GLU A 119 10.52 17.42 2.67
N VAL A 120 11.63 16.74 3.00
CA VAL A 120 11.82 15.32 2.73
C VAL A 120 11.86 14.59 4.06
N LEU A 121 10.83 13.78 4.30
CA LEU A 121 10.74 12.93 5.46
C LEU A 121 11.74 11.78 5.31
N SER A 122 12.50 11.48 6.36
CA SER A 122 13.42 10.34 6.39
C SER A 122 13.16 9.47 7.61
N PHE A 123 13.12 8.15 7.44
CA PHE A 123 13.01 7.19 8.55
C PHE A 123 13.63 5.83 8.18
N ALA A 124 13.98 5.03 9.19
CA ALA A 124 14.57 3.71 8.97
C ALA A 124 13.51 2.70 8.50
N ALA A 125 13.91 1.83 7.57
CA ALA A 125 13.07 0.86 6.88
C ALA A 125 13.60 -0.58 7.02
N ASP A 126 14.39 -0.83 8.07
CA ASP A 126 15.03 -2.11 8.37
C ASP A 126 14.77 -2.62 9.80
N SER A 127 14.08 -1.84 10.63
CA SER A 127 13.77 -2.18 12.02
C SER A 127 12.28 -2.05 12.33
N VAL A 128 11.81 -2.91 13.23
CA VAL A 128 10.43 -2.92 13.74
C VAL A 128 10.30 -2.15 15.06
N GLU A 129 11.42 -1.71 15.65
CA GLU A 129 11.49 -1.18 17.02
C GLU A 129 11.43 0.35 17.13
N GLN A 130 10.90 1.06 16.13
CA GLN A 130 10.96 2.52 16.10
C GLN A 130 9.60 3.20 16.33
N LEU A 131 9.17 3.24 17.60
CA LEU A 131 7.92 3.92 18.01
C LEU A 131 8.07 5.43 18.22
N GLU A 132 9.29 5.98 18.12
CA GLU A 132 9.49 7.42 18.23
C GLU A 132 8.73 8.15 17.11
N LYS A 133 7.93 9.15 17.49
CA LYS A 133 7.16 9.94 16.53
C LYS A 133 8.11 10.71 15.62
N THR A 134 7.90 10.58 14.31
CA THR A 134 8.58 11.41 13.33
C THR A 134 7.84 12.74 13.17
N GLN A 135 8.61 13.81 12.92
CA GLN A 135 8.09 15.10 12.47
C GLN A 135 8.45 15.31 10.99
N PRO A 136 7.52 15.81 10.16
CA PRO A 136 6.10 16.07 10.45
C PRO A 136 5.29 14.80 10.74
N SER A 137 4.20 14.94 11.50
CA SER A 137 3.43 13.81 12.06
C SER A 137 2.84 12.85 11.04
N TRP A 138 2.60 13.30 9.80
CA TRP A 138 2.11 12.44 8.72
C TRP A 138 3.10 11.32 8.40
N GLY A 139 4.38 11.50 8.70
CA GLY A 139 5.39 10.47 8.48
C GLY A 139 5.21 9.20 9.32
N ASN A 140 4.44 9.27 10.40
CA ASN A 140 4.16 8.11 11.24
C ASN A 140 3.30 7.06 10.51
N TYR A 141 2.45 7.47 9.55
CA TYR A 141 1.63 6.54 8.75
C TYR A 141 2.50 5.61 7.89
N PRO A 142 3.33 6.09 6.92
CA PRO A 142 4.16 5.21 6.12
C PRO A 142 5.26 4.51 6.94
N LYS A 143 5.76 5.13 8.00
CA LYS A 143 6.69 4.48 8.94
C LYS A 143 6.06 3.27 9.61
N GLY A 144 4.86 3.43 10.16
CA GLY A 144 4.13 2.34 10.78
C GLY A 144 3.80 1.21 9.81
N VAL A 145 3.35 1.54 8.60
CA VAL A 145 3.10 0.55 7.55
C VAL A 145 4.38 -0.23 7.24
N THR A 146 5.52 0.45 7.10
CA THR A 146 6.82 -0.19 6.84
C THR A 146 7.17 -1.19 7.95
N ALA A 147 7.09 -0.76 9.21
CA ALA A 147 7.45 -1.59 10.36
C ALA A 147 6.49 -2.78 10.57
N VAL A 148 5.18 -2.57 10.42
CA VAL A 148 4.18 -3.64 10.48
C VAL A 148 4.39 -4.67 9.37
N TYR A 149 4.75 -4.25 8.16
CA TYR A 149 5.06 -5.17 7.05
C TYR A 149 6.34 -5.98 7.30
N LEU A 150 7.41 -5.35 7.79
CA LEU A 150 8.64 -6.06 8.19
C LEU A 150 8.34 -7.15 9.22
N LYS A 151 7.58 -6.80 10.27
CA LYS A 151 7.18 -7.71 11.36
C LYS A 151 6.29 -8.84 10.84
N HIS A 152 5.24 -8.51 10.09
CA HIS A 152 4.25 -9.46 9.60
C HIS A 152 4.87 -10.50 8.66
N LEU A 153 5.74 -10.06 7.75
CA LEU A 153 6.41 -10.92 6.77
C LEU A 153 7.68 -11.58 7.32
N GLN A 154 8.05 -11.32 8.59
CA GLN A 154 9.32 -11.75 9.20
C GLN A 154 10.53 -11.42 8.30
N ARG A 155 10.45 -10.27 7.63
CA ARG A 155 11.36 -9.89 6.57
C ARG A 155 12.63 -9.28 7.16
N LYS A 156 13.78 -9.85 6.81
CA LYS A 156 15.11 -9.30 7.20
C LYS A 156 15.63 -8.26 6.22
N ALA A 157 15.22 -8.32 4.96
CA ALA A 157 15.63 -7.36 3.95
C ALA A 157 14.88 -6.03 4.13
N PRO A 158 15.55 -4.88 4.10
CA PRO A 158 14.90 -3.59 4.24
C PRO A 158 13.80 -3.33 3.19
N LEU A 159 12.94 -2.36 3.51
CA LEU A 159 11.88 -1.81 2.65
C LEU A 159 12.12 -0.32 2.36
N GLY A 160 13.38 0.13 2.29
CA GLY A 160 13.73 1.51 2.00
C GLY A 160 13.33 1.94 0.59
N VAL A 161 12.73 3.13 0.49
CA VAL A 161 12.21 3.68 -0.77
C VAL A 161 12.52 5.16 -0.89
N HIS A 162 12.67 5.65 -2.12
CA HIS A 162 12.52 7.07 -2.43
C HIS A 162 11.18 7.23 -3.13
N ALA A 163 10.26 8.01 -2.56
CA ALA A 163 8.94 8.18 -3.15
C ALA A 163 8.34 9.58 -2.91
N ALA A 164 7.41 9.95 -3.80
CA ALA A 164 6.61 11.15 -3.70
C ALA A 164 5.14 10.78 -3.51
N VAL A 165 4.44 11.58 -2.70
CA VAL A 165 3.04 11.41 -2.34
C VAL A 165 2.25 12.64 -2.76
N VAL A 166 1.15 12.42 -3.47
CA VAL A 166 0.18 13.47 -3.80
C VAL A 166 -1.21 12.96 -3.43
N SER A 167 -1.96 13.73 -2.65
CA SER A 167 -3.32 13.37 -2.28
C SER A 167 -4.32 14.43 -2.73
N ARG A 168 -5.45 13.96 -3.26
CA ARG A 168 -6.64 14.78 -3.47
C ARG A 168 -7.70 14.55 -2.38
N VAL A 169 -7.44 13.70 -1.39
CA VAL A 169 -8.32 13.52 -0.22
C VAL A 169 -8.09 14.69 0.74
N PRO A 170 -9.09 15.55 1.00
CA PRO A 170 -8.91 16.71 1.86
C PRO A 170 -8.57 16.33 3.31
N PHE A 171 -7.57 16.97 3.90
CA PHE A 171 -7.22 16.77 5.31
C PHE A 171 -8.35 17.17 6.26
N GLY A 172 -8.49 16.44 7.37
CA GLY A 172 -9.40 16.80 8.46
C GLY A 172 -10.89 16.80 8.09
N SER A 173 -11.25 16.35 6.88
CA SER A 173 -12.63 16.34 6.37
C SER A 173 -13.44 15.12 6.81
N GLY A 174 -12.84 14.23 7.62
CA GLY A 174 -13.44 12.93 7.93
C GLY A 174 -13.51 11.99 6.73
N LEU A 175 -12.76 12.24 5.64
CA LEU A 175 -12.75 11.42 4.41
C LEU A 175 -11.64 10.35 4.38
N SER A 176 -11.05 10.03 5.53
CA SER A 176 -9.97 9.04 5.70
C SER A 176 -8.71 9.31 4.89
N SER A 177 -8.20 10.53 4.96
CA SER A 177 -6.92 10.87 4.34
C SER A 177 -5.75 10.01 4.87
N SER A 178 -5.80 9.58 6.14
CA SER A 178 -4.80 8.65 6.72
C SER A 178 -4.89 7.27 6.11
N ALA A 179 -6.06 6.63 6.12
CA ALA A 179 -6.22 5.29 5.54
C ALA A 179 -5.93 5.26 4.02
N ALA A 180 -6.27 6.31 3.27
CA ALA A 180 -5.89 6.43 1.86
C ALA A 180 -4.37 6.51 1.69
N LEU A 181 -3.66 7.21 2.58
CA LEU A 181 -2.19 7.24 2.58
C LEU A 181 -1.60 5.87 2.95
N GLU A 182 -2.07 5.24 4.02
CA GLU A 182 -1.57 3.95 4.50
C GLU A 182 -1.77 2.84 3.47
N VAL A 183 -2.98 2.70 2.93
CA VAL A 183 -3.32 1.67 1.94
C VAL A 183 -2.61 1.94 0.61
N GLY A 184 -2.50 3.22 0.21
CA GLY A 184 -1.77 3.62 -0.99
C GLY A 184 -0.28 3.27 -0.89
N TYR A 185 0.33 3.57 0.25
CA TYR A 185 1.74 3.27 0.53
C TYR A 185 1.99 1.76 0.71
N ALA A 186 1.08 1.03 1.38
CA ALA A 186 1.13 -0.43 1.49
C ALA A 186 1.08 -1.09 0.11
N THR A 187 0.14 -0.67 -0.75
CA THR A 187 0.02 -1.18 -2.13
C THR A 187 1.26 -0.87 -2.97
N PHE A 188 1.86 0.32 -2.76
CA PHE A 188 3.13 0.68 -3.36
C PHE A 188 4.26 -0.27 -2.93
N LEU A 189 4.41 -0.53 -1.63
CA LEU A 189 5.42 -1.47 -1.12
C LEU A 189 5.21 -2.89 -1.65
N GLU A 190 3.98 -3.40 -1.64
CA GLU A 190 3.64 -4.72 -2.19
C GLU A 190 4.05 -4.85 -3.65
N SER A 191 3.73 -3.85 -4.48
CA SER A 191 4.09 -3.85 -5.89
C SER A 191 5.60 -3.70 -6.08
N LEU A 192 6.24 -2.76 -5.39
CA LEU A 192 7.65 -2.42 -5.59
C LEU A 192 8.60 -3.53 -5.10
N PHE A 193 8.25 -4.21 -4.01
CA PHE A 193 9.03 -5.30 -3.44
C PHE A 193 8.49 -6.69 -3.79
N GLU A 194 7.46 -6.76 -4.64
CA GLU A 194 6.79 -7.98 -5.09
C GLU A 194 6.30 -8.84 -3.90
N LEU A 195 5.82 -8.19 -2.84
CA LEU A 195 5.34 -8.88 -1.63
C LEU A 195 4.03 -9.62 -1.95
N GLN A 196 3.99 -10.91 -1.62
CA GLN A 196 2.84 -11.79 -1.90
C GLN A 196 2.20 -12.29 -0.61
N GLY A 197 0.99 -12.85 -0.73
CA GLY A 197 0.29 -13.50 0.38
C GLY A 197 -0.44 -12.54 1.33
N ILE A 198 -0.63 -11.28 0.92
CA ILE A 198 -1.40 -10.28 1.66
C ILE A 198 -2.73 -10.06 0.91
N SER A 199 -3.83 -10.46 1.53
CA SER A 199 -5.17 -10.17 0.98
C SER A 199 -5.56 -8.70 1.19
N PRO A 200 -6.54 -8.15 0.43
CA PRO A 200 -7.03 -6.79 0.67
C PRO A 200 -7.51 -6.55 2.11
N ILE A 201 -8.15 -7.53 2.73
CA ILE A 201 -8.61 -7.46 4.13
C ILE A 201 -7.42 -7.43 5.08
N GLN A 202 -6.41 -8.27 4.83
CA GLN A 202 -5.19 -8.31 5.64
C GLN A 202 -4.39 -7.02 5.52
N LYS A 203 -4.30 -6.43 4.32
CA LYS A 203 -3.73 -5.09 4.12
C LYS A 203 -4.45 -4.06 4.99
N ALA A 204 -5.78 -4.07 5.00
CA ALA A 204 -6.56 -3.15 5.83
C ALA A 204 -6.24 -3.31 7.33
N LEU A 205 -6.17 -4.54 7.83
CA LEU A 205 -5.78 -4.84 9.21
C LEU A 205 -4.36 -4.38 9.55
N LEU A 206 -3.40 -4.58 8.64
CA LEU A 206 -2.02 -4.14 8.84
C LEU A 206 -1.90 -2.61 8.83
N CYS A 207 -2.66 -1.92 7.99
CA CYS A 207 -2.75 -0.46 8.00
C CYS A 207 -3.38 0.05 9.30
N GLN A 208 -4.48 -0.58 9.77
CA GLN A 208 -5.09 -0.24 11.05
C GLN A 208 -4.11 -0.42 12.22
N GLN A 209 -3.36 -1.54 12.22
CA GLN A 209 -2.32 -1.79 13.22
C GLN A 209 -1.25 -0.70 13.19
N ALA A 210 -0.83 -0.24 12.01
CA ALA A 210 0.12 0.86 11.87
C ALA A 210 -0.42 2.17 12.47
N GLU A 211 -1.69 2.51 12.21
CA GLU A 211 -2.35 3.70 12.76
C GLU A 211 -2.39 3.65 14.30
N HIS A 212 -2.70 2.49 14.87
CA HIS A 212 -2.74 2.27 16.31
C HIS A 212 -1.35 2.37 16.95
N GLU A 213 -0.38 1.59 16.45
CA GLU A 213 0.94 1.45 17.09
C GLU A 213 1.84 2.67 16.88
N TYR A 214 1.77 3.33 15.72
CA TYR A 214 2.72 4.39 15.34
C TYR A 214 2.11 5.79 15.35
N CYS A 215 0.81 5.92 15.05
CA CYS A 215 0.12 7.21 15.13
C CYS A 215 -0.55 7.42 16.49
N ASN A 216 -0.76 6.36 17.28
CA ASN A 216 -1.49 6.37 18.55
C ASN A 216 -2.93 6.88 18.39
N VAL A 217 -3.56 6.55 17.27
CA VAL A 217 -4.94 6.91 16.97
C VAL A 217 -5.78 5.63 17.09
N PRO A 218 -6.57 5.45 18.16
CA PRO A 218 -7.49 4.32 18.25
C PRO A 218 -8.63 4.53 17.25
N CYS A 219 -8.70 3.67 16.23
CA CYS A 219 -9.73 3.69 15.18
C CYS A 219 -10.29 2.28 14.91
N GLY A 220 -11.51 2.19 14.39
CA GLY A 220 -12.02 0.94 13.82
C GLY A 220 -11.42 0.65 12.44
N ILE A 221 -11.81 -0.47 11.82
CA ILE A 221 -11.22 -0.95 10.56
C ILE A 221 -11.85 -0.31 9.31
N MET A 222 -12.99 0.39 9.47
CA MET A 222 -13.86 0.81 8.36
C MET A 222 -13.09 1.54 7.25
N ASP A 223 -12.24 2.48 7.64
CA ASP A 223 -11.53 3.37 6.72
C ASP A 223 -10.55 2.61 5.83
N GLN A 224 -9.69 1.81 6.47
CA GLN A 224 -8.71 0.96 5.78
C GLN A 224 -9.41 -0.13 4.96
N PHE A 225 -10.50 -0.70 5.47
CA PHE A 225 -11.23 -1.76 4.79
C PHE A 225 -11.79 -1.27 3.45
N ILE A 226 -12.42 -0.10 3.42
CA ILE A 226 -13.03 0.43 2.19
C ILE A 226 -12.00 0.96 1.23
N SER A 227 -10.96 1.62 1.74
CA SER A 227 -9.82 2.05 0.93
C SER A 227 -9.14 0.86 0.23
N SER A 228 -9.04 -0.29 0.90
CA SER A 228 -8.38 -1.50 0.38
C SER A 228 -9.28 -2.40 -0.46
N CYS A 229 -10.55 -2.56 -0.07
CA CYS A 229 -11.48 -3.54 -0.65
C CYS A 229 -12.51 -2.93 -1.60
N GLY A 230 -12.58 -1.60 -1.72
CA GLY A 230 -13.54 -0.91 -2.58
C GLY A 230 -13.45 -1.40 -4.03
N GLN A 231 -14.61 -1.65 -4.65
CA GLN A 231 -14.72 -2.05 -6.04
C GLN A 231 -15.60 -1.06 -6.78
N LYS A 232 -15.28 -0.85 -8.06
CA LYS A 232 -16.17 -0.12 -8.96
C LYS A 232 -17.31 -1.05 -9.37
N ASP A 233 -18.54 -0.56 -9.29
CA ASP A 233 -19.73 -1.26 -9.80
C ASP A 233 -19.64 -1.54 -11.31
#